data_AF-A0ABD0KE61-F1
#
_entry.id   AF-A0ABD0KE61-F1
#
_cell.length_a   1.000
_cell.length_b   1.000
_cell.length_c   1.000
_cell.angle_alpha   90.00
_cell.angle_beta   90.00
_cell.angle_gamma   90.00
#
_symmetry.space_group_name_H-M   'P 1'
#
loop_
_entity.id
_entity.type
_entity.pdbx_description
1 polymer ?
#
loop_
_entity_poly.entity_id
_entity_poly.type
_entity_poly.pdbx_seq_one_letter_code
_entity_poly.pdbx_strand_id
1 'polypeptide(L)'
;MASGRRLEHAFVDNRLNTITIHGSPEAREKVRSRIDRYVEDLQNGTPEEVTLKGSENPPGLLKALITKHGDDLDGFRSDLGLHSVTVDYSKHQLTLNGTPESLQKAKSDIEEVKQQLWAASKKANPKDPKDDIECPVCLCPIEISELYRLEICAHPYCRSCVTAAIKAPSFPVICCFEGCGKPLAWQDFKTLARGGDIELSALTAAALSAFVRANRDAAEFCSTPDCPIVYHVSSKDDAKTFLCPQCGVSRCTACHNQAHVGLTCAQWQSSKEEVPGVEAWVREDPEWRRICPGCGSPIEKIDGCKKMHCEACHAIFCWRCREKFPSAKDCYDHLAKKCGGIF
;
A
#
# COMPACT_ATOMS: atom_id res chain seq x y z
N MET A 1 -6.32 12.17 -44.69
CA MET A 1 -7.36 12.39 -43.65
C MET A 1 -7.06 11.44 -42.49
N ALA A 2 -6.23 11.89 -41.54
CA ALA A 2 -5.85 11.09 -40.38
C ALA A 2 -6.78 11.47 -39.21
N SER A 3 -7.62 10.52 -38.81
CA SER A 3 -8.51 10.64 -37.65
C SER A 3 -7.68 10.89 -36.39
N GLY A 4 -7.81 12.09 -35.82
CA GLY A 4 -7.21 12.47 -34.55
C GLY A 4 -7.89 11.71 -33.42
N ARG A 5 -7.23 10.69 -32.88
CA ARG A 5 -7.62 10.08 -31.61
C ARG A 5 -7.43 11.12 -30.52
N ARG A 6 -8.53 11.72 -30.04
CA ARG A 6 -8.57 12.40 -28.74
C ARG A 6 -8.33 11.34 -27.67
N LEU A 7 -7.08 11.19 -27.26
CA LEU A 7 -6.75 10.34 -26.12
C LEU A 7 -7.01 11.20 -24.88
N GLU A 8 -8.16 11.04 -24.26
CA GLU A 8 -8.41 11.42 -22.87
C GLU A 8 -7.88 10.25 -22.02
N HIS A 9 -6.87 10.50 -21.19
CA HIS A 9 -6.23 9.44 -20.40
C HIS A 9 -5.72 10.00 -19.07
N ALA A 10 -5.89 9.21 -18.01
CA ALA A 10 -5.28 9.44 -16.71
C ALA A 10 -4.13 8.45 -16.53
N PHE A 11 -2.95 8.97 -16.17
CA PHE A 11 -1.77 8.18 -15.87
C PHE A 11 -1.53 8.23 -14.36
N VAL A 12 -1.50 7.06 -13.72
CA VAL A 12 -1.19 6.94 -12.30
C VAL A 12 0.27 6.52 -12.16
N ASP A 13 1.09 7.40 -11.57
CA ASP A 13 2.44 7.05 -11.16
C ASP A 13 2.42 6.57 -9.71
N ASN A 14 2.29 5.25 -9.52
CA ASN A 14 2.31 4.59 -8.21
C ASN A 14 3.67 4.70 -7.48
N ARG A 15 4.71 5.25 -8.12
CA ARG A 15 6.02 5.47 -7.50
C ARG A 15 6.11 6.88 -6.94
N LEU A 16 5.50 7.85 -7.60
CA LEU A 16 5.48 9.25 -7.16
C LEU A 16 4.18 9.64 -6.44
N ASN A 17 3.19 8.74 -6.37
CA ASN A 17 1.83 9.01 -5.90
C ASN A 17 1.19 10.20 -6.64
N THR A 18 1.47 10.33 -7.93
CA THR A 18 0.94 11.42 -8.77
C THR A 18 0.00 10.87 -9.82
N ILE A 19 -1.16 11.50 -9.96
CA ILE A 19 -2.12 11.23 -11.04
C ILE A 19 -2.00 12.38 -12.05
N THR A 20 -1.62 12.07 -13.29
CA THR A 20 -1.54 13.04 -14.39
C THR A 20 -2.73 12.84 -15.31
N ILE A 21 -3.53 13.89 -15.55
CA ILE A 21 -4.76 13.82 -16.35
C ILE A 21 -4.57 14.61 -17.65
N HIS A 22 -4.67 13.93 -18.79
CA HIS A 22 -4.62 14.52 -20.13
C HIS A 22 -6.02 14.54 -20.75
N GLY A 23 -6.42 15.69 -21.31
CA GLY A 23 -7.75 15.88 -21.91
C GLY A 23 -8.10 17.36 -22.12
N SER A 24 -9.34 17.65 -22.54
CA SER A 24 -9.88 19.01 -22.56
C SER A 24 -10.00 19.58 -21.14
N PRO A 25 -10.07 20.92 -20.96
CA PRO A 25 -10.31 21.52 -19.65
C PRO A 25 -11.56 20.96 -18.96
N GLU A 26 -12.67 20.75 -19.67
CA GLU A 26 -13.88 20.19 -19.07
C GLU A 26 -13.70 18.73 -18.63
N ALA A 27 -12.99 17.93 -19.43
CA ALA A 27 -12.70 16.54 -19.08
C ALA A 27 -11.78 16.44 -17.85
N ARG A 28 -10.76 17.29 -17.75
CA ARG A 28 -9.86 17.35 -16.59
C ARG A 28 -10.61 17.76 -15.33
N GLU A 29 -11.48 18.77 -15.42
CA GLU A 29 -12.28 19.24 -14.29
C GLU A 29 -13.22 18.13 -13.80
N LYS A 30 -13.90 17.43 -14.72
CA LYS A 30 -14.77 16.31 -14.37
C LYS A 30 -14.02 15.17 -13.66
N VAL A 31 -12.80 14.85 -14.09
CA VAL A 31 -11.96 13.85 -13.42
C VAL A 31 -11.50 14.35 -12.05
N ARG A 32 -11.08 15.62 -11.97
CA ARG A 32 -10.70 16.27 -10.71
C ARG A 32 -11.83 16.22 -9.68
N SER A 33 -13.04 16.66 -10.03
CA SER A 33 -14.19 16.61 -9.11
C SER A 33 -14.54 15.19 -8.66
N ARG A 34 -14.30 14.16 -9.50
CA ARG A 34 -14.47 12.75 -9.10
C ARG A 34 -13.41 12.29 -8.11
N ILE A 35 -12.16 12.71 -8.28
CA ILE A 35 -11.06 12.44 -7.35
C ILE A 35 -11.32 13.15 -6.02
N ASP A 36 -11.66 14.44 -6.07
CA ASP A 36 -11.92 15.25 -4.87
C ASP A 36 -13.07 14.64 -4.05
N ARG A 37 -14.17 14.25 -4.69
CA ARG A 37 -15.27 13.53 -4.03
C ARG A 37 -14.82 12.21 -3.41
N TYR A 38 -14.00 11.43 -4.13
CA TYR A 38 -13.46 10.17 -3.59
C TYR A 38 -12.55 10.42 -2.38
N VAL A 39 -11.75 11.49 -2.40
CA VAL A 39 -10.91 11.89 -1.27
C VAL A 39 -11.77 12.36 -0.09
N GLU A 40 -12.79 13.18 -0.34
CA GLU A 40 -13.76 13.59 0.69
C GLU A 40 -14.47 12.38 1.31
N ASP A 41 -14.88 11.41 0.50
CA ASP A 41 -15.50 10.18 0.99
C ASP A 41 -14.52 9.35 1.85
N LEU A 42 -13.24 9.28 1.46
CA LEU A 42 -12.18 8.65 2.26
C LEU A 42 -11.89 9.40 3.57
N GLN A 43 -11.96 10.72 3.55
CA GLN A 43 -11.69 11.58 4.71
C GLN A 43 -12.84 11.52 5.74
N ASN A 44 -14.08 11.50 5.24
CA ASN A 44 -15.28 11.48 6.08
C ASN A 44 -15.70 10.05 6.47
N GLY A 45 -15.29 9.04 5.70
CA GLY A 45 -15.54 7.64 6.00
C GLY A 45 -14.57 7.10 7.04
N THR A 46 -15.08 6.70 8.21
CA THR A 46 -14.30 5.86 9.14
C THR A 46 -14.16 4.46 8.54
N PRO A 47 -12.93 3.94 8.34
CA PRO A 47 -12.74 2.56 7.91
C PRO A 47 -13.44 1.61 8.87
N GLU A 48 -14.14 0.62 8.30
CA GLU A 48 -14.84 -0.37 9.10
C GLU A 48 -14.02 -1.65 9.20
N GLU A 49 -13.72 -2.03 10.44
CA GLU A 49 -12.95 -3.24 10.74
C GLU A 49 -13.89 -4.43 11.01
N VAL A 50 -13.74 -5.49 10.21
CA VAL A 50 -14.53 -6.72 10.36
C VAL A 50 -13.60 -7.87 10.75
N THR A 51 -13.81 -8.43 11.94
CA THR A 51 -13.07 -9.61 12.42
C THR A 51 -13.70 -10.88 11.85
N LEU A 52 -12.89 -11.74 11.24
CA LEU A 52 -13.29 -13.00 10.58
C LEU A 52 -12.98 -14.25 11.42
N LYS A 53 -12.45 -14.09 12.64
CA LYS A 53 -12.18 -15.16 13.61
C LYS A 53 -13.03 -15.00 14.87
N GLY A 54 -13.13 -16.04 15.70
CA GLY A 54 -13.90 -16.03 16.96
C GLY A 54 -15.21 -16.83 16.89
N SER A 55 -15.94 -16.92 18.01
CA SER A 55 -17.14 -17.78 18.14
C SER A 55 -18.26 -17.43 17.15
N GLU A 56 -18.37 -16.15 16.79
CA GLU A 56 -19.37 -15.62 15.85
C GLU A 56 -18.99 -15.83 14.37
N ASN A 57 -17.87 -16.51 14.09
CA ASN A 57 -17.34 -16.67 12.75
C ASN A 57 -16.97 -18.14 12.50
N PRO A 58 -17.50 -18.78 11.43
CA PRO A 58 -17.12 -20.14 11.10
C PRO A 58 -15.68 -20.21 10.58
N PRO A 59 -14.94 -21.28 10.87
CA PRO A 59 -13.68 -21.55 10.20
C PRO A 59 -13.87 -21.60 8.68
N GLY A 60 -12.90 -21.11 7.93
CA GLY A 60 -12.94 -21.03 6.48
C GLY A 60 -13.59 -19.77 5.90
N LEU A 61 -14.10 -18.86 6.73
CA LEU A 61 -14.75 -17.63 6.27
C LEU A 61 -13.87 -16.82 5.30
N LEU A 62 -12.60 -16.57 5.66
CA LEU A 62 -11.67 -15.85 4.78
C LEU A 62 -11.41 -16.61 3.46
N LYS A 63 -11.26 -17.94 3.52
CA LYS A 63 -11.07 -18.77 2.32
C LYS A 63 -12.30 -18.75 1.42
N ALA A 64 -13.50 -18.77 1.99
CA ALA A 64 -14.75 -18.69 1.24
C ALA A 64 -14.91 -17.33 0.56
N LEU A 65 -14.56 -16.23 1.25
CA LEU A 65 -14.54 -14.89 0.65
C LEU A 65 -13.54 -14.79 -0.51
N ILE A 66 -12.32 -15.28 -0.31
CA ILE A 66 -11.30 -15.34 -1.37
C ILE A 66 -11.78 -16.18 -2.57
N THR A 67 -12.39 -17.33 -2.29
CA THR A 67 -12.89 -18.22 -3.36
C THR A 67 -14.06 -17.59 -4.13
N LYS A 68 -14.94 -16.85 -3.44
CA LYS A 68 -16.10 -16.18 -4.04
C LYS A 68 -15.69 -14.94 -4.86
N HIS A 69 -14.71 -14.18 -4.37
CA HIS A 69 -14.43 -12.82 -4.84
C HIS A 69 -13.04 -12.61 -5.47
N GLY A 70 -12.24 -13.68 -5.60
CA GLY A 70 -10.88 -13.61 -6.12
C GLY A 70 -9.80 -13.58 -5.03
N ASP A 71 -8.58 -13.97 -5.40
CA ASP A 71 -7.42 -14.11 -4.51
C ASP A 71 -6.89 -12.80 -3.92
N ASP A 72 -7.20 -11.67 -4.56
CA ASP A 72 -6.89 -10.33 -4.11
C ASP A 72 -8.09 -9.58 -3.48
N LEU A 73 -9.26 -10.23 -3.41
CA LEU A 73 -10.54 -9.62 -3.05
C LEU A 73 -10.90 -8.38 -3.90
N ASP A 74 -10.34 -8.25 -5.10
CA ASP A 74 -10.70 -7.17 -6.02
C ASP A 74 -12.17 -7.25 -6.42
N GLY A 75 -12.69 -8.47 -6.60
CA GLY A 75 -14.12 -8.76 -6.80
C GLY A 75 -14.97 -8.28 -5.63
N PHE A 76 -14.49 -8.45 -4.39
CA PHE A 76 -15.21 -7.99 -3.20
C PHE A 76 -15.32 -6.47 -3.19
N ARG A 77 -14.27 -5.77 -3.65
CA ARG A 77 -14.30 -4.32 -3.82
C ARG A 77 -15.25 -3.91 -4.95
N SER A 78 -15.08 -4.48 -6.15
CA SER A 78 -15.81 -4.06 -7.35
C SER A 78 -17.30 -4.34 -7.27
N ASP A 79 -17.67 -5.54 -6.82
CA ASP A 79 -19.04 -6.05 -6.88
C ASP A 79 -19.92 -5.37 -5.83
N LEU A 80 -19.32 -4.98 -4.71
CA LEU A 80 -19.99 -4.31 -3.60
C LEU A 80 -19.89 -2.78 -3.65
N GLY A 81 -19.07 -2.25 -4.57
CA GLY A 81 -18.86 -0.82 -4.75
C GLY A 81 -18.08 -0.17 -3.61
N LEU A 82 -17.17 -0.91 -2.98
CA LEU A 82 -16.29 -0.38 -1.93
C LEU A 82 -15.18 0.49 -2.56
N HIS A 83 -14.70 1.48 -1.82
CA HIS A 83 -13.55 2.29 -2.21
C HIS A 83 -12.25 1.53 -2.08
N SER A 84 -12.09 0.78 -0.99
CA SER A 84 -10.93 -0.09 -0.78
C SER A 84 -11.27 -1.22 0.19
N VAL A 85 -10.54 -2.33 0.05
CA VAL A 85 -10.61 -3.51 0.90
C VAL A 85 -9.17 -3.91 1.18
N THR A 86 -8.84 -4.13 2.43
CA THR A 86 -7.55 -4.69 2.82
C THR A 86 -7.75 -5.84 3.80
N VAL A 87 -6.84 -6.81 3.76
CA VAL A 87 -6.89 -8.02 4.59
C VAL A 87 -5.63 -8.08 5.42
N ASP A 88 -5.78 -8.17 6.74
CA ASP A 88 -4.72 -8.64 7.63
C ASP A 88 -4.91 -10.14 7.84
N TYR A 89 -4.16 -10.94 7.08
CA TYR A 89 -4.19 -12.41 7.13
C TYR A 89 -3.78 -12.96 8.50
N SER A 90 -2.94 -12.24 9.24
CA SER A 90 -2.50 -12.67 10.57
C SER A 90 -3.57 -12.41 11.64
N LYS A 91 -4.24 -11.25 11.56
CA LYS A 91 -5.33 -10.89 12.47
C LYS A 91 -6.68 -11.46 12.08
N HIS A 92 -6.80 -11.98 10.86
CA HIS A 92 -8.06 -12.42 10.26
C HIS A 92 -9.06 -11.27 10.23
N GLN A 93 -8.62 -10.12 9.74
CA GLN A 93 -9.39 -8.88 9.78
C GLN A 93 -9.47 -8.25 8.40
N LEU A 94 -10.67 -7.79 8.03
CA LEU A 94 -10.88 -6.94 6.87
C LEU A 94 -10.98 -5.49 7.33
N THR A 95 -10.34 -4.58 6.61
CA THR A 95 -10.59 -3.16 6.72
C THR A 95 -11.27 -2.69 5.45
N LEU A 96 -12.52 -2.25 5.59
CA LEU A 96 -13.40 -1.84 4.50
C LEU A 96 -13.51 -0.32 4.48
N ASN A 97 -13.40 0.27 3.30
CA ASN A 97 -13.69 1.68 3.10
C ASN A 97 -14.69 1.83 1.95
N GLY A 98 -15.70 2.67 2.13
CA GLY A 98 -16.81 2.83 1.20
C GLY A 98 -17.89 3.75 1.76
N THR A 99 -18.90 4.04 0.95
CA THR A 99 -20.13 4.70 1.43
C THR A 99 -20.88 3.79 2.42
N PRO A 100 -21.73 4.33 3.31
CA PRO A 100 -22.53 3.52 4.23
C PRO A 100 -23.32 2.40 3.54
N GLU A 101 -23.83 2.64 2.33
CA GLU A 101 -24.55 1.63 1.56
C GLU A 101 -23.64 0.49 1.08
N SER A 102 -22.43 0.82 0.62
CA SER A 102 -21.45 -0.19 0.18
C SER A 102 -20.94 -1.03 1.36
N LEU A 103 -20.72 -0.41 2.53
CA LEU A 103 -20.35 -1.11 3.76
C LEU A 103 -21.46 -2.04 4.24
N GLN A 104 -22.72 -1.60 4.18
CA GLN A 104 -23.88 -2.43 4.51
C GLN A 104 -24.01 -3.64 3.59
N LYS A 105 -23.79 -3.46 2.27
CA LYS A 105 -23.75 -4.57 1.31
C LYS A 105 -22.64 -5.56 1.63
N ALA A 106 -21.45 -5.07 1.95
CA ALA A 106 -20.31 -5.90 2.31
C ALA A 106 -20.57 -6.76 3.56
N LYS A 107 -21.15 -6.18 4.61
CA LYS A 107 -21.58 -6.95 5.79
C LYS A 107 -22.60 -8.01 5.46
N SER A 108 -23.57 -7.68 4.61
CA SER A 108 -24.62 -8.62 4.21
C SER A 108 -24.04 -9.80 3.42
N ASP A 109 -23.08 -9.54 2.53
CA ASP A 109 -22.36 -10.58 1.79
C ASP A 109 -21.55 -11.49 2.71
N ILE A 110 -20.80 -10.91 3.66
CA ILE A 110 -20.05 -11.67 4.66
C ILE A 110 -20.99 -12.56 5.48
N GLU A 111 -22.12 -12.02 5.94
CA GLU A 111 -23.10 -12.78 6.73
C GLU A 111 -23.74 -13.91 5.93
N GLU A 112 -24.02 -13.70 4.64
CA GLU A 112 -24.50 -14.76 3.75
C GLU A 112 -23.48 -15.91 3.66
N VAL A 113 -22.19 -15.58 3.47
CA VAL A 113 -21.10 -16.57 3.42
C VAL A 113 -20.99 -17.32 4.74
N LYS A 114 -21.13 -16.63 5.89
CA LYS A 114 -21.14 -17.30 7.20
C LYS A 114 -22.28 -18.31 7.32
N GLN A 115 -23.49 -17.92 6.93
CA GLN A 115 -24.67 -18.77 6.98
C GLN A 115 -24.50 -20.03 6.13
N GLN A 116 -23.93 -19.89 4.93
CA GLN A 116 -23.62 -21.02 4.05
C GLN A 116 -22.61 -21.99 4.71
N LEU A 117 -21.56 -21.46 5.34
CA LEU A 117 -20.55 -22.27 6.03
C LEU A 117 -21.11 -23.00 7.25
N TRP A 118 -21.90 -22.35 8.09
CA TRP A 118 -22.56 -23.01 9.22
C TRP A 118 -23.54 -24.10 8.77
N ALA A 119 -24.29 -23.85 7.68
CA ALA A 119 -25.17 -24.85 7.11
C ALA A 119 -24.41 -26.07 6.55
N ALA A 120 -23.24 -25.85 5.94
CA ALA A 120 -22.37 -26.92 5.47
C ALA A 120 -21.76 -27.73 6.63
N SER A 121 -21.31 -27.04 7.69
CA SER A 121 -20.74 -27.67 8.89
C SER A 121 -21.73 -28.60 9.59
N LYS A 122 -23.02 -28.21 9.70
CA LYS A 122 -24.08 -29.06 10.26
C LYS A 122 -24.35 -30.34 9.47
N LYS A 123 -24.01 -30.37 8.18
CA LYS A 123 -24.18 -31.54 7.30
C LYS A 123 -22.94 -32.44 7.28
N ALA A 124 -21.79 -31.95 7.74
CA ALA A 124 -20.57 -32.73 7.81
C ALA A 124 -20.65 -33.71 8.98
N ASN A 125 -20.24 -34.96 8.76
CA ASN A 125 -20.08 -35.91 9.85
C ASN A 125 -18.97 -35.40 10.79
N PRO A 126 -19.14 -35.45 12.12
CA PRO A 126 -18.09 -35.07 13.05
C PRO A 126 -16.87 -35.98 12.82
N LYS A 127 -15.83 -35.44 12.20
CA LYS A 127 -14.49 -36.04 12.21
C LYS A 127 -13.88 -35.76 13.58
N ASP A 128 -13.10 -36.70 14.11
CA ASP A 128 -12.43 -36.54 15.39
C ASP A 128 -11.43 -35.37 15.29
N PRO A 129 -11.61 -34.26 16.03
CA PRO A 129 -10.85 -33.01 15.83
C PRO A 129 -9.36 -33.09 16.18
N LYS A 130 -8.89 -34.22 16.74
CA LYS A 130 -7.63 -34.25 17.50
C LYS A 130 -6.35 -34.33 16.67
N ASP A 131 -6.44 -34.60 15.37
CA ASP A 131 -5.27 -34.81 14.50
C ASP A 131 -5.24 -33.94 13.24
N ASP A 132 -6.22 -33.03 13.06
CA ASP A 132 -6.29 -32.20 11.86
C ASP A 132 -5.30 -31.03 11.93
N ILE A 133 -4.40 -30.96 10.94
CA ILE A 133 -3.48 -29.84 10.76
C ILE A 133 -4.25 -28.65 10.21
N GLU A 134 -4.33 -27.55 10.96
CA GLU A 134 -5.08 -26.36 10.55
C GLU A 134 -4.21 -25.30 9.86
N CYS A 135 -4.82 -24.57 8.92
CA CYS A 135 -4.19 -23.44 8.25
C CYS A 135 -4.35 -22.15 9.08
N PRO A 136 -3.29 -21.40 9.38
CA PRO A 136 -3.34 -20.18 10.20
C PRO A 136 -3.93 -18.96 9.47
N VAL A 137 -4.40 -19.14 8.22
CA VAL A 137 -5.02 -18.07 7.42
C VAL A 137 -6.52 -18.29 7.30
N CYS A 138 -6.94 -19.50 6.96
CA CYS A 138 -8.36 -19.81 6.78
C CYS A 138 -8.97 -20.50 7.99
N LEU A 139 -8.18 -20.97 8.95
CA LEU A 139 -8.61 -21.74 10.10
C LEU A 139 -9.29 -23.07 9.72
N CYS A 140 -9.10 -23.56 8.50
CA CYS A 140 -9.63 -24.86 8.08
C CYS A 140 -8.60 -25.97 8.34
N PRO A 141 -9.05 -27.21 8.60
CA PRO A 141 -8.27 -28.41 8.37
C PRO A 141 -7.68 -28.43 6.96
N ILE A 142 -6.42 -28.84 6.84
CA ILE A 142 -5.69 -28.90 5.57
C ILE A 142 -5.71 -30.34 5.03
N GLU A 143 -6.19 -30.51 3.80
CA GLU A 143 -6.04 -31.78 3.10
C GLU A 143 -4.57 -32.02 2.72
N ILE A 144 -4.10 -33.27 2.82
CA ILE A 144 -2.69 -33.62 2.56
C ILE A 144 -2.23 -33.19 1.17
N SER A 145 -3.10 -33.25 0.16
CA SER A 145 -2.82 -32.79 -1.21
C SER A 145 -2.59 -31.28 -1.33
N GLU A 146 -3.19 -30.51 -0.42
CA GLU A 146 -3.13 -29.04 -0.39
C GLU A 146 -2.14 -28.52 0.67
N LEU A 147 -1.49 -29.41 1.41
CA LEU A 147 -0.57 -29.06 2.49
C LEU A 147 0.72 -28.47 1.94
N TYR A 148 0.95 -27.21 2.29
CA TYR A 148 2.20 -26.51 2.09
C TYR A 148 2.86 -26.20 3.43
N ARG A 149 4.17 -26.42 3.57
CA ARG A 149 4.92 -26.06 4.77
C ARG A 149 5.97 -25.02 4.41
N LEU A 150 6.00 -23.92 5.17
CA LEU A 150 7.03 -22.89 4.98
C LEU A 150 8.42 -23.43 5.29
N GLU A 151 9.40 -23.08 4.46
CA GLU A 151 10.76 -23.63 4.56
C GLU A 151 11.48 -23.30 5.88
N ILE A 152 11.24 -22.11 6.45
CA ILE A 152 11.96 -21.66 7.66
C ILE A 152 11.30 -22.11 8.96
N CYS A 153 9.97 -22.00 9.07
CA CYS A 153 9.25 -22.28 10.31
C CYS A 153 8.44 -23.58 10.29
N ALA A 154 8.33 -24.24 9.13
CA ALA A 154 7.54 -25.44 8.90
C ALA A 154 6.04 -25.31 9.20
N HIS A 155 5.53 -24.09 9.48
CA HIS A 155 4.10 -23.88 9.72
C HIS A 155 3.28 -24.26 8.48
N PRO A 156 2.15 -24.96 8.68
CA PRO A 156 1.35 -25.52 7.61
C PRO A 156 0.35 -24.50 7.05
N TYR A 157 0.10 -24.54 5.75
CA TYR A 157 -0.87 -23.71 5.04
C TYR A 157 -1.61 -24.56 4.00
N CYS A 158 -2.85 -24.20 3.68
CA CYS A 158 -3.40 -24.59 2.39
C CYS A 158 -2.62 -23.88 1.27
N ARG A 159 -2.39 -24.56 0.15
CA ARG A 159 -1.68 -24.00 -1.00
C ARG A 159 -2.27 -22.67 -1.50
N SER A 160 -3.59 -22.57 -1.59
CA SER A 160 -4.25 -21.30 -1.97
C SER A 160 -4.05 -20.17 -0.96
N CYS A 161 -4.03 -20.48 0.34
CA CYS A 161 -3.87 -19.47 1.39
C CYS A 161 -2.46 -18.89 1.47
N VAL A 162 -1.42 -19.71 1.31
CA VAL A 162 -0.03 -19.20 1.24
C VAL A 162 0.16 -18.33 0.00
N THR A 163 -0.43 -18.71 -1.13
CA THR A 163 -0.42 -17.91 -2.37
C THR A 163 -1.08 -16.56 -2.19
N ALA A 164 -2.27 -16.50 -1.58
CA ALA A 164 -2.97 -15.26 -1.29
C ALA A 164 -2.16 -14.35 -0.34
N ALA A 165 -1.57 -14.92 0.71
CA ALA A 165 -0.71 -14.17 1.65
C ALA A 165 0.54 -13.58 0.97
N ILE A 166 1.10 -14.26 -0.03
CA ILE A 166 2.27 -13.77 -0.80
C ILE A 166 1.88 -12.67 -1.79
N LYS A 167 0.70 -12.78 -2.41
CA LYS A 167 0.18 -11.78 -3.35
C LYS A 167 -0.28 -10.51 -2.66
N ALA A 168 -0.50 -10.55 -1.33
CA ALA A 168 -0.83 -9.39 -0.54
C ALA A 168 0.33 -8.37 -0.50
N PRO A 169 0.06 -7.07 -0.62
CA PRO A 169 1.10 -6.03 -0.76
C PRO A 169 1.77 -5.65 0.57
N SER A 170 2.45 -6.59 1.23
CA SER A 170 3.23 -6.32 2.44
C SER A 170 4.63 -6.95 2.37
N PHE A 171 5.66 -6.15 2.63
CA PHE A 171 7.06 -6.61 2.62
C PHE A 171 7.77 -6.24 3.92
N PRO A 172 8.56 -7.16 4.52
CA PRO A 172 8.75 -8.54 4.10
C PRO A 172 7.48 -9.40 4.25
N VAL A 173 7.31 -10.41 3.39
CA VAL A 173 6.22 -11.38 3.54
C VAL A 173 6.55 -12.30 4.72
N ILE A 174 5.67 -12.33 5.73
CA ILE A 174 5.90 -13.05 6.99
C ILE A 174 4.88 -14.16 7.21
N CYS A 175 5.26 -15.15 8.02
CA CYS A 175 4.38 -16.22 8.47
C CYS A 175 3.22 -15.67 9.31
N CYS A 176 1.99 -15.94 8.87
CA CYS A 176 0.74 -15.59 9.57
C CYS A 176 0.43 -16.43 10.81
N PHE A 177 1.23 -17.47 11.13
CA PHE A 177 1.02 -18.27 12.34
C PHE A 177 1.22 -17.41 13.58
N GLU A 178 0.30 -17.53 14.55
CA GLU A 178 0.29 -16.71 15.76
C GLU A 178 1.61 -16.84 16.53
N GLY A 179 2.26 -15.69 16.78
CA GLY A 179 3.55 -15.64 17.49
C GLY A 179 4.79 -16.02 16.67
N CYS A 180 4.67 -16.37 15.37
CA CYS A 180 5.83 -16.74 14.57
C CYS A 180 6.59 -15.54 13.99
N GLY A 181 5.97 -14.77 13.09
CA GLY A 181 6.55 -13.57 12.49
C GLY A 181 7.82 -13.77 11.64
N LYS A 182 8.26 -15.02 11.39
CA LYS A 182 9.44 -15.28 10.54
C LYS A 182 9.13 -14.93 9.06
N PRO A 183 10.07 -14.31 8.33
CA PRO A 183 9.91 -14.08 6.91
C PRO A 183 9.87 -15.40 6.12
N LEU A 184 9.17 -15.39 4.99
CA LEU A 184 9.21 -16.50 4.03
C LEU A 184 10.59 -16.58 3.36
N ALA A 185 11.04 -17.79 3.05
CA ALA A 185 12.31 -18.01 2.36
C ALA A 185 12.16 -17.75 0.86
N TRP A 186 13.28 -17.41 0.21
CA TRP A 186 13.33 -17.35 -1.25
C TRP A 186 12.95 -18.69 -1.92
N GLN A 187 13.19 -19.80 -1.22
CA GLN A 187 12.80 -21.12 -1.68
C GLN A 187 11.27 -21.30 -1.71
N ASP A 188 10.53 -20.70 -0.79
CA ASP A 188 9.06 -20.76 -0.79
C ASP A 188 8.50 -20.16 -2.09
N PHE A 189 8.98 -18.96 -2.44
CA PHE A 189 8.57 -18.26 -3.67
C PHE A 189 8.93 -19.04 -4.93
N LYS A 190 10.14 -19.62 -5.00
CA LYS A 190 10.55 -20.44 -6.15
C LYS A 190 9.68 -21.68 -6.31
N THR A 191 9.33 -22.35 -5.22
CA THR A 191 8.49 -23.56 -5.26
C THR A 191 7.09 -23.22 -5.75
N LEU A 192 6.46 -22.17 -5.21
CA LEU A 192 5.13 -21.74 -5.64
C LEU A 192 5.12 -21.20 -7.08
N ALA A 193 6.18 -20.53 -7.51
CA ALA A 193 6.32 -20.08 -8.90
C ALA A 193 6.46 -21.25 -9.88
N ARG A 194 7.23 -22.29 -9.54
CA ARG A 194 7.32 -23.52 -10.34
C ARG A 194 5.99 -24.24 -10.44
N GLY A 195 5.17 -24.15 -9.39
CA GLY A 195 3.81 -24.66 -9.37
C GLY A 195 2.79 -23.82 -10.16
N GLY A 196 3.18 -22.64 -10.64
CA GLY A 196 2.29 -21.71 -11.34
C GLY A 196 1.37 -20.90 -10.42
N ASP A 197 1.57 -20.94 -9.10
CA ASP A 197 0.69 -20.25 -8.15
C ASP A 197 0.97 -18.73 -8.09
N ILE A 198 2.23 -18.33 -8.32
CA ILE A 198 2.68 -16.94 -8.28
C ILE A 198 3.59 -16.60 -9.46
N GLU A 199 3.64 -15.32 -9.81
CA GLU A 199 4.58 -14.78 -10.79
C GLU A 199 5.76 -14.09 -10.08
N LEU A 200 6.97 -14.65 -10.22
CA LEU A 200 8.18 -14.09 -9.57
C LEU A 200 8.50 -12.67 -10.04
N SER A 201 8.23 -12.32 -11.31
CA SER A 201 8.43 -10.96 -11.84
C SER A 201 7.54 -9.95 -11.12
N ALA A 202 6.26 -10.24 -10.94
CA ALA A 202 5.34 -9.38 -10.21
C ALA A 202 5.76 -9.22 -8.74
N LEU A 203 6.10 -10.33 -8.07
CA LEU A 203 6.54 -10.32 -6.67
C LEU A 203 7.83 -9.50 -6.49
N THR A 204 8.82 -9.71 -7.35
CA THR A 204 10.10 -8.99 -7.28
C THR A 204 9.95 -7.50 -7.61
N ALA A 205 9.09 -7.13 -8.55
CA ALA A 205 8.76 -5.75 -8.85
C ALA A 205 8.07 -5.05 -7.67
N ALA A 206 7.13 -5.73 -7.00
CA ALA A 206 6.46 -5.23 -5.81
C ALA A 206 7.44 -5.08 -4.63
N ALA A 207 8.31 -6.07 -4.40
CA ALA A 207 9.34 -6.04 -3.37
C ALA A 207 10.35 -4.91 -3.60
N LEU A 208 10.82 -4.73 -4.84
CA LEU A 208 11.72 -3.63 -5.21
C LEU A 208 11.05 -2.28 -4.99
N SER A 209 9.77 -2.16 -5.37
CA SER A 209 9.00 -0.93 -5.13
C SER A 209 8.86 -0.60 -3.65
N ALA A 210 8.57 -1.60 -2.82
CA ALA A 210 8.51 -1.43 -1.37
C ALA A 210 9.88 -1.02 -0.79
N PHE A 211 10.97 -1.66 -1.23
CA PHE A 211 12.33 -1.33 -0.80
C PHE A 211 12.72 0.11 -1.17
N VAL A 212 12.51 0.53 -2.42
CA VAL A 212 12.86 1.89 -2.87
C VAL A 212 12.05 2.94 -2.11
N ARG A 213 10.74 2.72 -1.89
CA ARG A 213 9.91 3.63 -1.09
C ARG A 213 10.44 3.79 0.35
N ALA A 214 10.90 2.70 0.96
CA ALA A 214 11.45 2.72 2.32
C ALA A 214 12.86 3.33 2.40
N ASN A 215 13.59 3.45 1.28
CA ASN A 215 15.00 3.84 1.22
C ASN A 215 15.26 4.94 0.18
N ARG A 216 14.37 5.93 0.07
CA ARG A 216 14.46 7.00 -0.96
C ARG A 216 15.72 7.86 -0.88
N ASP A 217 16.38 7.89 0.27
CA ASP A 217 17.66 8.57 0.49
C ASP A 217 18.86 7.82 -0.09
N ALA A 218 18.71 6.52 -0.37
CA ALA A 218 19.75 5.66 -0.91
C ALA A 218 19.45 5.11 -2.32
N ALA A 219 18.18 4.99 -2.68
CA ALA A 219 17.73 4.43 -3.95
C ALA A 219 16.48 5.16 -4.48
N GLU A 220 16.42 5.43 -5.78
CA GLU A 220 15.25 6.04 -6.42
C GLU A 220 15.00 5.44 -7.80
N PHE A 221 13.73 5.41 -8.21
CA PHE A 221 13.36 4.96 -9.55
C PHE A 221 13.72 5.99 -10.61
N CYS A 222 14.01 5.49 -11.81
CA CYS A 222 13.92 6.31 -12.99
C CYS A 222 12.48 6.86 -13.13
N SER A 223 12.30 8.18 -13.05
CA SER A 223 11.03 8.88 -13.30
C SER A 223 10.57 8.89 -14.76
N THR A 224 11.16 8.07 -15.64
CA THR A 224 10.53 7.79 -16.93
C THR A 224 9.37 6.83 -16.65
N PRO A 225 8.14 7.13 -17.09
CA PRO A 225 7.00 6.23 -16.97
C PRO A 225 7.38 4.80 -17.36
N ASP A 226 6.95 3.85 -16.54
CA ASP A 226 7.15 2.40 -16.74
C ASP A 226 8.62 1.92 -16.81
N CYS A 227 9.62 2.79 -16.57
CA CYS A 227 11.03 2.37 -16.57
C CYS A 227 11.40 1.69 -15.24
N PRO A 228 11.68 0.37 -15.17
CA PRO A 228 11.94 -0.35 -13.92
C PRO A 228 13.30 -0.06 -13.29
N ILE A 229 14.18 0.71 -13.94
CA ILE A 229 15.53 0.95 -13.45
C ILE A 229 15.51 1.78 -12.17
N VAL A 230 16.29 1.33 -11.19
CA VAL A 230 16.60 2.01 -9.93
C VAL A 230 18.06 2.46 -9.97
N TYR A 231 18.35 3.62 -9.42
CA TYR A 231 19.71 4.13 -9.28
C TYR A 231 20.00 4.57 -7.85
N HIS A 232 21.27 4.61 -7.50
CA HIS A 232 21.72 5.09 -6.19
C HIS A 232 21.58 6.59 -6.07
N VAL A 233 21.02 7.02 -4.95
CA VAL A 233 20.91 8.43 -4.59
C VAL A 233 22.23 8.88 -3.99
N SER A 234 22.72 10.03 -4.45
CA SER A 234 23.94 10.65 -3.91
C SER A 234 23.56 11.80 -2.97
N SER A 235 24.49 12.18 -2.11
CA SER A 235 24.35 13.43 -1.37
C SER A 235 24.39 14.63 -2.33
N LYS A 236 23.93 15.79 -1.86
CA LYS A 236 23.99 17.04 -2.65
C LYS A 236 25.42 17.48 -2.94
N ASP A 237 26.37 17.11 -2.09
CA ASP A 237 27.78 17.47 -2.20
C ASP A 237 28.55 16.54 -3.17
N ASP A 238 28.02 15.35 -3.46
CA ASP A 238 28.58 14.37 -4.40
C ASP A 238 27.58 14.07 -5.54
N ALA A 239 26.87 15.10 -6.00
CA ALA A 239 25.88 14.98 -7.06
C ALA A 239 26.51 14.47 -8.36
N LYS A 240 26.02 13.34 -8.87
CA LYS A 240 26.49 12.69 -10.10
C LYS A 240 25.42 12.69 -11.17
N THR A 241 25.86 12.41 -12.39
CA THR A 241 24.97 12.14 -13.51
C THR A 241 24.71 10.64 -13.60
N PHE A 242 23.46 10.25 -13.49
CA PHE A 242 22.98 8.92 -13.82
C PHE A 242 22.48 8.91 -15.27
N LEU A 243 22.95 7.94 -16.07
CA LEU A 243 22.42 7.64 -17.40
C LEU A 243 21.64 6.33 -17.31
N CYS A 244 20.33 6.39 -17.58
CA CYS A 244 19.50 5.20 -17.54
C CYS A 244 19.82 4.29 -18.73
N PRO A 245 20.25 3.03 -18.50
CA PRO A 245 20.58 2.10 -19.59
C PRO A 245 19.36 1.64 -20.40
N GLN A 246 18.15 1.80 -19.86
CA GLN A 246 16.93 1.32 -20.51
C GLN A 246 16.22 2.40 -21.34
N CYS A 247 16.02 3.60 -20.78
CA CYS A 247 15.31 4.67 -21.47
C CYS A 247 16.21 5.80 -21.98
N GLY A 248 17.52 5.76 -21.67
CA GLY A 248 18.49 6.76 -22.11
C GLY A 248 18.39 8.12 -21.42
N VAL A 249 17.45 8.32 -20.50
CA VAL A 249 17.32 9.59 -19.77
C VAL A 249 18.54 9.82 -18.88
N SER A 250 19.00 11.06 -18.82
CA SER A 250 20.08 11.48 -17.94
C SER A 250 19.55 12.34 -16.80
N ARG A 251 19.94 11.99 -15.57
CA ARG A 251 19.40 12.56 -14.33
C ARG A 251 20.51 12.93 -13.36
N CYS A 252 20.25 13.91 -12.51
CA CYS A 252 21.07 14.16 -11.32
C CYS A 252 20.71 13.15 -10.21
N THR A 253 21.70 12.49 -9.63
CA THR A 253 21.50 11.49 -8.57
C THR A 253 21.12 12.08 -7.22
N ALA A 254 21.27 13.40 -7.04
CA ALA A 254 20.97 14.07 -5.77
C ALA A 254 19.61 14.80 -5.75
N CYS A 255 19.20 15.40 -6.87
CA CYS A 255 17.94 16.15 -6.97
C CYS A 255 16.90 15.49 -7.90
N HIS A 256 17.25 14.37 -8.54
CA HIS A 256 16.39 13.56 -9.41
C HIS A 256 15.83 14.27 -10.66
N ASN A 257 16.24 15.52 -10.91
CA ASN A 257 15.91 16.27 -12.10
C ASN A 257 16.81 15.87 -13.29
N GLN A 258 16.57 16.48 -14.45
CA GLN A 258 17.45 16.38 -15.61
C GLN A 258 18.90 16.68 -15.22
N ALA A 259 19.85 15.90 -15.76
CA ALA A 259 21.27 16.13 -15.51
C ALA A 259 21.68 17.56 -15.90
N HIS A 260 22.41 18.22 -15.00
CA HIS A 260 22.75 19.64 -15.10
C HIS A 260 24.25 19.82 -14.84
N VAL A 261 25.07 19.27 -15.73
CA VAL A 261 26.54 19.30 -15.63
C VAL A 261 27.04 20.75 -15.58
N GLY A 262 27.92 21.05 -14.63
CA GLY A 262 28.48 22.39 -14.44
C GLY A 262 27.62 23.34 -13.59
N LEU A 263 26.42 22.91 -13.16
CA LEU A 263 25.58 23.63 -12.22
C LEU A 263 25.36 22.80 -10.96
N THR A 264 25.42 23.44 -9.80
CA THR A 264 24.94 22.83 -8.55
C THR A 264 23.42 22.64 -8.61
N CYS A 265 22.87 21.70 -7.84
CA CYS A 265 21.41 21.51 -7.78
C CYS A 265 20.68 22.80 -7.38
N ALA A 266 21.26 23.63 -6.51
CA ALA A 266 20.68 24.91 -6.11
C ALA A 266 20.63 25.91 -7.27
N GLN A 267 21.71 26.03 -8.04
CA GLN A 267 21.75 26.90 -9.22
C GLN A 267 20.75 26.44 -10.29
N TRP A 268 20.70 25.14 -10.56
CA TRP A 268 19.73 24.56 -11.49
C TRP A 268 18.28 24.88 -11.07
N GLN A 269 17.96 24.69 -9.79
CA GLN A 269 16.63 25.01 -9.26
C GLN A 269 16.29 26.51 -9.43
N SER A 270 17.22 27.41 -9.11
CA SER A 270 17.03 28.86 -9.25
C SER A 270 16.90 29.35 -10.71
N SER A 271 17.40 28.57 -11.67
CA SER A 271 17.32 28.88 -13.10
C SER A 271 15.99 28.50 -13.74
N LYS A 272 15.16 27.70 -13.03
CA LYS A 272 13.82 27.35 -13.49
C LYS A 272 12.87 28.49 -13.14
N GLU A 273 12.09 28.93 -14.12
CA GLU A 273 10.93 29.79 -13.86
C GLU A 273 10.00 29.07 -12.85
N GLU A 274 9.52 29.79 -11.83
CA GLU A 274 8.56 29.25 -10.86
C GLU A 274 7.28 28.84 -11.59
N VAL A 275 7.15 27.56 -11.91
CA VAL A 275 5.87 26.98 -12.31
C VAL A 275 5.07 26.73 -11.02
N PRO A 276 3.87 27.31 -10.84
CA PRO A 276 3.10 27.12 -9.61
C PRO A 276 2.70 25.65 -9.46
N GLY A 277 3.36 24.94 -8.54
CA GLY A 277 3.14 23.52 -8.25
C GLY A 277 2.87 23.26 -6.77
N VAL A 278 3.36 22.14 -6.24
CA VAL A 278 3.23 21.75 -4.82
C VAL A 278 3.73 22.84 -3.85
N GLU A 279 4.78 23.58 -4.23
CA GLU A 279 5.30 24.70 -3.43
C GLU A 279 4.36 25.92 -3.40
N ALA A 280 3.56 26.13 -4.45
CA ALA A 280 2.50 27.15 -4.44
C ALA A 280 1.34 26.68 -3.55
N TRP A 281 0.92 25.42 -3.68
CA TRP A 281 -0.14 24.81 -2.85
C TRP A 281 0.18 24.82 -1.34
N VAL A 282 1.44 24.57 -0.94
CA VAL A 282 1.89 24.70 0.45
C VAL A 282 1.92 26.17 0.91
N ARG A 283 2.29 27.11 0.02
CA ARG A 283 2.32 28.55 0.35
C ARG A 283 0.93 29.14 0.53
N GLU A 284 -0.09 28.59 -0.12
CA GLU A 284 -1.48 29.04 0.00
C GLU A 284 -2.05 28.83 1.40
N ASP A 285 -1.64 27.77 2.10
CA ASP A 285 -2.10 27.49 3.47
C ASP A 285 -0.99 26.85 4.32
N PRO A 286 0.01 27.63 4.78
CA PRO A 286 1.16 27.10 5.52
C PRO A 286 0.83 26.68 6.97
N GLU A 287 -0.39 26.95 7.44
CA GLU A 287 -0.87 26.52 8.75
C GLU A 287 -1.32 25.06 8.69
N TRP A 288 -2.02 24.70 7.62
CA TRP A 288 -2.58 23.36 7.40
C TRP A 288 -1.82 22.53 6.37
N ARG A 289 -0.97 23.09 5.52
CA ARG A 289 -0.21 22.35 4.49
C ARG A 289 1.30 22.46 4.71
N ARG A 290 1.99 21.32 4.68
CA ARG A 290 3.45 21.23 4.82
C ARG A 290 4.04 20.06 4.05
N ILE A 291 5.36 20.06 3.93
CA ILE A 291 6.13 18.94 3.38
C ILE A 291 6.62 18.04 4.53
N CYS A 292 6.48 16.72 4.37
CA CYS A 292 7.01 15.73 5.29
C CYS A 292 8.54 15.87 5.44
N PRO A 293 9.09 15.98 6.68
CA PRO A 293 10.54 16.01 6.90
C PRO A 293 11.22 14.64 6.71
N GLY A 294 10.44 13.57 6.56
CA GLY A 294 10.91 12.22 6.28
C GLY A 294 11.10 11.98 4.79
N CYS A 295 10.00 11.97 4.04
CA CYS A 295 9.97 11.55 2.63
C CYS A 295 9.69 12.68 1.61
N GLY A 296 9.47 13.92 2.06
CA GLY A 296 9.15 15.02 1.16
C GLY A 296 7.73 15.01 0.58
N SER A 297 6.87 14.07 0.99
CA SER A 297 5.46 14.06 0.57
C SER A 297 4.73 15.32 1.07
N PRO A 298 3.90 15.97 0.24
CA PRO A 298 2.99 17.01 0.71
C PRO A 298 1.96 16.41 1.67
N ILE A 299 1.72 17.11 2.78
CA ILE A 299 0.83 16.72 3.87
C ILE A 299 -0.08 17.91 4.15
N GLU A 300 -1.38 17.67 4.15
CA GLU A 300 -2.39 18.56 4.71
C GLU A 300 -2.81 18.00 6.07
N LYS A 301 -2.71 18.83 7.11
CA LYS A 301 -3.17 18.54 8.46
C LYS A 301 -4.69 18.75 8.47
N ILE A 302 -5.38 17.85 9.15
CA ILE A 302 -6.85 17.81 9.18
C ILE A 302 -7.43 18.12 10.56
N ASP A 303 -6.62 18.05 11.62
CA ASP A 303 -7.06 18.28 13.00
C ASP A 303 -5.89 18.73 13.89
N GLY A 304 -6.17 19.39 15.03
CA GLY A 304 -5.27 20.21 15.84
C GLY A 304 -4.02 19.51 16.42
N CYS A 305 -3.94 18.18 16.44
CA CYS A 305 -2.80 17.47 17.01
C CYS A 305 -1.48 17.86 16.30
N LYS A 306 -0.49 18.33 17.07
CA LYS A 306 0.83 18.69 16.55
C LYS A 306 1.74 17.48 16.31
N LYS A 307 1.36 16.28 16.78
CA LYS A 307 2.07 15.02 16.50
C LYS A 307 1.56 14.45 15.19
N MET A 308 2.39 14.49 14.15
CA MET A 308 2.05 13.91 12.86
C MET A 308 2.63 12.52 12.71
N HIS A 309 1.94 11.69 11.94
CA HIS A 309 2.42 10.43 11.42
C HIS A 309 2.30 10.51 9.89
N CYS A 310 3.40 10.28 9.18
CA CYS A 310 3.36 10.28 7.74
C CYS A 310 2.88 8.93 7.22
N GLU A 311 1.74 8.88 6.54
CA GLU A 311 1.26 7.63 5.93
C GLU A 311 2.18 7.08 4.83
N ALA A 312 3.02 7.94 4.22
CA ALA A 312 3.91 7.52 3.14
C ALA A 312 5.23 6.88 3.61
N CYS A 313 5.76 7.29 4.77
CA CYS A 313 7.07 6.80 5.26
C CYS A 313 7.08 6.43 6.75
N HIS A 314 5.92 6.48 7.40
CA HIS A 314 5.71 6.20 8.82
C HIS A 314 6.55 7.07 9.79
N ALA A 315 7.16 8.14 9.29
CA ALA A 315 7.90 9.08 10.13
C ALA A 315 6.94 9.78 11.11
N ILE A 316 7.32 9.79 12.39
CA ILE A 316 6.64 10.54 13.44
C ILE A 316 7.37 11.86 13.60
N PHE A 317 6.65 12.98 13.52
CA PHE A 317 7.28 14.30 13.59
C PHE A 317 6.36 15.36 14.19
N CYS A 318 6.95 16.45 14.69
CA CYS A 318 6.20 17.60 15.19
C CYS A 318 5.82 18.54 14.02
N TRP A 319 4.53 18.86 13.89
CA TRP A 319 4.02 19.78 12.86
C TRP A 319 4.65 21.17 12.93
N ARG A 320 4.91 21.65 14.15
CA ARG A 320 5.38 23.01 14.41
C ARG A 320 6.86 23.19 14.07
N CYS A 321 7.73 22.32 14.58
CA CYS A 321 9.19 22.46 14.45
C CYS A 321 9.82 21.54 13.39
N ARG A 322 9.06 20.58 12.87
CA ARG A 322 9.50 19.58 11.87
C ARG A 322 10.56 18.59 12.35
N GLU A 323 10.81 18.51 13.66
CA GLU A 323 11.71 17.51 14.24
C GLU A 323 11.10 16.11 14.18
N LYS A 324 11.91 15.11 13.83
CA LYS A 324 11.53 13.70 13.70
C LYS A 324 11.80 12.94 14.99
N PHE A 325 10.96 11.96 15.28
CA PHE A 325 11.05 11.15 16.50
C PHE A 325 10.94 9.66 16.18
N PRO A 326 11.65 8.80 16.93
CA PRO A 326 11.59 7.36 16.73
C PRO A 326 10.29 6.75 17.29
N SER A 327 9.60 7.43 18.21
CA SER A 327 8.31 6.99 18.75
C SER A 327 7.32 8.14 18.99
N ALA A 328 6.03 7.79 19.11
CA ALA A 328 4.99 8.76 19.44
C ALA A 328 5.19 9.38 20.82
N LYS A 329 5.71 8.60 21.78
CA LYS A 329 6.00 9.05 23.14
C LYS A 329 7.05 10.17 23.12
N ASP A 330 8.14 9.98 22.40
CA ASP A 330 9.20 10.99 22.30
C ASP A 330 8.69 12.29 21.66
N CYS A 331 7.80 12.16 20.67
CA CYS A 331 7.15 13.31 20.06
C CYS A 331 6.23 14.05 21.05
N TYR A 332 5.43 13.35 21.85
CA TYR A 332 4.57 13.98 22.85
C TYR A 332 5.38 14.65 23.97
N ASP A 333 6.47 14.02 24.42
CA ASP A 333 7.38 14.61 25.39
C ASP A 333 8.02 15.90 24.86
N HIS A 334 8.39 15.93 23.58
CA HIS A 334 8.84 17.14 22.90
C HIS A 334 7.74 18.21 22.82
N LEU A 335 6.51 17.82 22.47
CA LEU A 335 5.37 18.74 22.37
C LEU A 335 5.08 19.44 23.69
N ALA A 336 5.09 18.69 24.79
CA ALA A 336 4.89 19.21 26.14
C ALA A 336 6.03 20.16 26.58
N LYS A 337 7.28 19.84 26.26
CA LYS A 337 8.45 20.58 26.77
C LYS A 337 8.85 21.79 25.93
N LYS A 338 8.74 21.69 24.60
CA LYS A 338 9.30 22.68 23.66
C LYS A 338 8.27 23.28 22.72
N CYS A 339 7.14 22.60 22.49
CA CYS A 339 6.17 23.00 21.47
C CYS A 339 4.80 23.52 21.95
N GLY A 340 4.74 23.88 23.24
CA GLY A 340 3.61 24.60 23.81
C GLY A 340 2.36 23.74 24.01
N GLY A 341 2.53 22.41 24.06
CA GLY A 341 1.43 21.47 24.24
C GLY A 341 1.16 20.59 23.02
N ILE A 342 0.19 19.69 23.19
CA ILE A 342 -0.20 18.66 22.23
C ILE A 342 -1.00 19.25 21.05
N PHE A 343 -1.74 20.32 21.31
CA PHE A 343 -2.55 21.09 20.37
C PHE A 343 -1.85 22.39 20.04
#